data_AF-A0A1V8M6Z1-F1
#
_entry.id   AF-A0A1V8M6Z1-F1
#
_cell.length_a   1.000
_cell.length_b   1.000
_cell.length_c   1.000
_cell.angle_alpha   90.00
_cell.angle_beta   90.00
_cell.angle_gamma   90.00
#
_symmetry.space_group_name_H-M   'P 1'
#
loop_
_entity.id
_entity.type
_entity.pdbx_description
1 polymer ?
#
loop_
_entity_poly.entity_id
_entity_poly.type
_entity_poly.pdbx_seq_one_letter_code
_entity_poly.pdbx_strand_id
1 'polypeptide(L)'
;MKTKIKVTEAETFINRPGWFMFRGAMMFAFGSLLLILSVVAPHMQMLGTSSSWIPVSSAIILLAGILRCIDAFASDRQTLVLMNMQGGMIDLVCGFIIFTNIGATSLTLSLIVAAYLIMQGLYRFMLTFVIEIHSLNSARIGGSVSVLLGLMAWLNWPFSDFWFLSFALSSEIASRGWALMFYANSINKQQKVSQ
;
A
#
# COMPACT_ATOMS: atom_id res chain seq x y z
N MET A 1 -11.81 36.78 -3.76
CA MET A 1 -12.97 36.05 -3.19
C MET A 1 -12.48 34.66 -2.79
N LYS A 2 -12.02 34.48 -1.54
CA LYS A 2 -11.53 33.20 -1.03
C LYS A 2 -12.75 32.37 -0.63
N THR A 3 -13.11 31.40 -1.45
CA THR A 3 -14.16 30.44 -1.16
C THR A 3 -13.73 29.65 0.07
N LYS A 4 -14.31 29.99 1.24
CA LYS A 4 -14.27 29.12 2.42
C LYS A 4 -14.98 27.83 2.01
N ILE A 5 -14.20 26.84 1.59
CA ILE A 5 -14.68 25.46 1.47
C ILE A 5 -15.20 25.11 2.86
N LYS A 6 -16.50 24.85 2.99
CA LYS A 6 -17.14 24.40 4.23
C LYS A 6 -16.36 23.18 4.72
N VAL A 7 -15.57 23.39 5.78
CA VAL A 7 -14.79 22.36 6.49
C VAL A 7 -15.71 21.43 7.31
N THR A 8 -17.02 21.71 7.32
CA THR A 8 -18.03 21.10 8.20
C THR A 8 -18.34 19.61 7.93
N GLU A 9 -18.03 19.08 6.75
CA GLU A 9 -18.27 17.65 6.42
C GLU A 9 -16.98 16.80 6.43
N ALA A 10 -15.80 17.43 6.50
CA ALA A 10 -14.55 16.71 6.69
C ALA A 10 -14.47 16.11 8.11
N GLU A 11 -15.16 16.69 9.08
CA GLU A 11 -15.10 16.32 10.50
C GLU A 11 -15.83 15.01 10.84
N THR A 12 -16.81 14.57 10.05
CA THR A 12 -17.59 13.35 10.35
C THR A 12 -16.88 12.05 9.94
N PHE A 13 -16.03 12.07 8.90
CA PHE A 13 -15.16 10.93 8.55
C PHE A 13 -13.83 10.92 9.31
N ILE A 14 -13.51 12.02 9.99
CA ILE A 14 -12.42 12.14 10.98
C ILE A 14 -12.73 11.35 12.28
N ASN A 15 -13.92 10.76 12.43
CA ASN A 15 -14.43 10.25 13.71
C ASN A 15 -13.86 8.88 14.17
N ARG A 16 -12.90 8.26 13.46
CA ARG A 16 -12.13 7.09 13.95
C ARG A 16 -10.65 7.13 13.56
N PRO A 17 -9.87 8.11 14.05
CA PRO A 17 -8.44 8.16 13.79
C PRO A 17 -7.72 6.91 14.32
N GLY A 18 -8.25 6.30 15.38
CA GLY A 18 -7.76 5.04 15.95
C GLY A 18 -7.82 3.86 14.97
N TRP A 19 -8.81 3.79 14.08
CA TRP A 19 -8.92 2.70 13.09
C TRP A 19 -7.81 2.79 12.04
N PHE A 20 -7.59 4.00 11.49
CA PHE A 20 -6.52 4.23 10.52
C PHE A 20 -5.14 4.04 11.14
N MET A 21 -4.97 4.46 12.40
CA MET A 21 -3.74 4.23 13.15
C MET A 21 -3.47 2.74 13.36
N PHE A 22 -4.47 1.98 13.83
CA PHE A 22 -4.35 0.54 14.05
C PHE A 22 -4.03 -0.21 12.76
N ARG A 23 -4.77 0.06 11.68
CA ARG A 23 -4.51 -0.55 10.36
C ARG A 23 -3.11 -0.18 9.85
N GLY A 24 -2.73 1.09 9.97
CA GLY A 24 -1.42 1.57 9.55
C GLY A 24 -0.28 0.90 10.32
N ALA A 25 -0.42 0.79 11.64
CA ALA A 25 0.55 0.13 12.50
C ALA A 25 0.68 -1.36 12.19
N MET A 26 -0.43 -2.08 11.97
CA MET A 26 -0.40 -3.48 11.56
C MET A 26 0.30 -3.64 10.20
N MET A 27 -0.07 -2.86 9.20
CA MET A 27 0.56 -2.94 7.87
C MET A 27 2.05 -2.62 7.95
N PHE A 28 2.45 -1.62 8.73
CA PHE A 28 3.86 -1.28 8.91
C PHE A 28 4.63 -2.39 9.63
N ALA A 29 4.09 -2.95 10.71
CA ALA A 29 4.71 -4.04 11.47
C ALA A 29 4.86 -5.31 10.61
N PHE A 30 3.78 -5.77 9.95
CA PHE A 30 3.86 -6.94 9.09
C PHE A 30 4.73 -6.70 7.85
N GLY A 31 4.61 -5.53 7.22
CA GLY A 31 5.42 -5.18 6.05
C GLY A 31 6.91 -5.12 6.38
N SER A 32 7.28 -4.48 7.50
CA SER A 32 8.68 -4.42 7.95
C SER A 32 9.22 -5.79 8.37
N LEU A 33 8.43 -6.60 9.09
CA LEU A 33 8.81 -7.96 9.44
C LEU A 33 9.07 -8.81 8.20
N LEU A 34 8.16 -8.80 7.23
CA LEU A 34 8.30 -9.54 5.98
C LEU A 34 9.46 -9.01 5.12
N LEU A 35 9.71 -7.70 5.15
CA LEU A 35 10.86 -7.09 4.48
C LEU A 35 12.17 -7.66 5.03
N ILE A 36 12.31 -7.75 6.36
CA ILE A 36 13.48 -8.34 7.01
C ILE A 36 13.58 -9.84 6.69
N LEU A 37 12.48 -10.58 6.83
CA LEU A 37 12.43 -12.02 6.57
C LEU A 37 12.77 -12.36 5.10
N SER A 38 12.39 -11.50 4.16
CA SER A 38 12.71 -11.67 2.73
C SER A 38 14.23 -11.63 2.47
N VAL A 39 14.99 -10.90 3.30
CA VAL A 39 16.45 -10.80 3.17
C VAL A 39 17.15 -11.88 4.00
N VAL A 40 16.66 -12.16 5.22
CA VAL A 40 17.29 -13.11 6.15
C VAL A 40 17.05 -14.57 5.75
N ALA A 41 15.86 -14.87 5.22
CA ALA A 41 15.45 -16.23 4.86
C ALA A 41 14.91 -16.28 3.41
N PRO A 42 15.76 -16.04 2.39
CA PRO A 42 15.31 -15.90 1.00
C PRO A 42 14.79 -17.21 0.40
N HIS A 43 15.35 -18.35 0.81
CA HIS A 43 15.05 -19.68 0.24
C HIS A 43 13.96 -20.46 0.98
N MET A 44 13.09 -19.75 1.71
CA MET A 44 11.92 -20.40 2.32
C MET A 44 11.01 -20.99 1.24
N GLN A 45 10.65 -22.26 1.43
CA GLN A 45 9.64 -22.93 0.62
C GLN A 45 8.31 -22.81 1.35
N MET A 46 7.33 -22.23 0.66
CA MET A 46 5.96 -22.09 1.17
C MET A 46 5.01 -22.74 0.19
N LEU A 47 4.04 -23.49 0.69
CA LEU A 47 3.04 -24.20 -0.12
C LEU A 47 3.66 -25.19 -1.13
N GLY A 48 4.84 -25.74 -0.81
CA GLY A 48 5.52 -26.75 -1.64
C GLY A 48 6.31 -26.17 -2.82
N THR A 49 6.41 -24.85 -2.95
CA THR A 49 7.15 -24.19 -4.03
C THR A 49 8.21 -23.23 -3.47
N SER A 50 9.29 -23.02 -4.22
CA SER A 50 10.38 -22.09 -3.87
C SER A 50 9.95 -20.63 -4.04
N SER A 51 8.95 -20.19 -3.28
CA SER A 51 8.27 -18.90 -3.50
C SER A 51 8.61 -17.84 -2.44
N SER A 52 9.60 -18.08 -1.58
CA SER A 52 10.00 -17.17 -0.51
C SER A 52 8.78 -16.74 0.33
N TRP A 53 8.66 -15.46 0.68
CA TRP A 53 7.52 -14.89 1.42
C TRP A 53 6.45 -14.21 0.54
N ILE A 54 6.49 -14.44 -0.77
CA ILE A 54 5.50 -13.91 -1.74
C ILE A 54 4.05 -14.29 -1.37
N PRO A 55 3.73 -15.53 -0.95
CA PRO A 55 2.36 -15.90 -0.60
C PRO A 55 1.79 -15.07 0.55
N VAL A 56 2.63 -14.75 1.55
CA VAL A 56 2.18 -13.97 2.72
C VAL A 56 1.99 -12.51 2.35
N SER A 57 2.94 -11.92 1.61
CA SER A 57 2.84 -10.52 1.18
C SER A 57 1.64 -10.30 0.24
N SER A 58 1.39 -11.22 -0.70
CA SER A 58 0.20 -11.17 -1.57
C SER A 58 -1.11 -11.33 -0.81
N ALA A 59 -1.17 -12.22 0.19
CA ALA A 59 -2.35 -12.35 1.05
C ALA A 59 -2.64 -11.05 1.83
N ILE A 60 -1.62 -10.37 2.35
CA ILE A 60 -1.77 -9.09 3.05
C ILE A 60 -2.26 -8.00 2.08
N ILE A 61 -1.73 -7.94 0.86
CA ILE A 61 -2.19 -6.99 -0.16
C ILE A 61 -3.65 -7.25 -0.51
N LEU A 62 -4.04 -8.51 -0.68
CA LEU A 62 -5.43 -8.89 -0.96
C LEU A 62 -6.36 -8.48 0.18
N LEU A 63 -6.00 -8.76 1.44
CA LEU A 63 -6.76 -8.32 2.62
C LEU A 63 -6.84 -6.80 2.71
N ALA A 64 -5.74 -6.08 2.44
CA ALA A 64 -5.73 -4.63 2.40
C ALA A 64 -6.64 -4.08 1.30
N GLY A 65 -6.71 -4.74 0.14
CA GLY A 65 -7.63 -4.42 -0.95
C GLY A 65 -9.09 -4.59 -0.56
N ILE A 66 -9.44 -5.70 0.10
CA ILE A 66 -10.79 -5.96 0.63
C ILE A 66 -11.19 -4.86 1.61
N LEU A 67 -10.34 -4.53 2.59
CA LEU A 67 -10.62 -3.46 3.55
C LEU A 67 -10.82 -2.10 2.86
N ARG A 68 -10.04 -1.80 1.82
CA ARG A 68 -10.16 -0.56 1.05
C ARG A 68 -11.48 -0.49 0.25
N CYS A 69 -11.92 -1.61 -0.31
CA CYS A 69 -13.22 -1.72 -0.97
C CYS A 69 -14.36 -1.54 0.03
N ILE A 70 -14.28 -2.15 1.22
CA ILE A 70 -15.26 -1.95 2.30
C ILE A 70 -15.34 -0.46 2.69
N ASP A 71 -14.19 0.19 2.91
CA ASP A 71 -14.14 1.62 3.21
C ASP A 71 -14.73 2.49 2.09
N ALA A 72 -14.55 2.09 0.83
CA ALA A 72 -15.13 2.78 -0.32
C ALA A 72 -16.67 2.72 -0.29
N PHE A 73 -17.25 1.54 -0.01
CA PHE A 73 -18.71 1.41 0.10
C PHE A 73 -19.29 2.09 1.35
N ALA A 74 -18.49 2.23 2.41
CA ALA A 74 -18.88 2.93 3.63
C ALA A 74 -18.71 4.46 3.56
N SER A 75 -18.18 5.00 2.46
CA SER A 75 -17.92 6.44 2.29
C SER A 75 -19.05 7.15 1.54
N ASP A 76 -19.58 8.25 2.10
CA ASP A 76 -20.66 9.03 1.46
C ASP A 76 -20.17 9.98 0.35
N ARG A 77 -18.85 10.24 0.28
CA ARG A 77 -18.28 11.21 -0.65
C ARG A 77 -17.73 10.53 -1.90
N GLN A 78 -18.31 10.84 -3.05
CA GLN A 78 -17.93 10.27 -4.36
C GLN A 78 -16.42 10.28 -4.64
N THR A 79 -15.71 11.35 -4.27
CA THR A 79 -14.25 11.43 -4.44
C THR A 79 -13.49 10.38 -3.59
N LEU A 80 -13.89 10.18 -2.33
CA LEU A 80 -13.28 9.17 -1.44
C LEU A 80 -13.61 7.76 -1.91
N VAL A 81 -14.84 7.54 -2.40
CA VAL A 81 -15.27 6.27 -3.01
C VAL A 81 -14.36 5.92 -4.18
N LEU A 82 -14.20 6.83 -5.16
CA LEU A 82 -13.38 6.58 -6.35
C LEU A 82 -11.92 6.29 -6.00
N MET A 83 -11.35 7.05 -5.07
CA MET A 83 -9.95 6.88 -4.68
C MET A 83 -9.69 5.57 -3.93
N ASN A 84 -10.57 5.18 -3.02
CA ASN A 84 -10.45 3.94 -2.26
C ASN A 84 -10.78 2.72 -3.13
N MET A 85 -11.76 2.84 -4.03
CA MET A 85 -12.18 1.76 -4.91
C MET A 85 -11.14 1.45 -5.99
N GLN A 86 -10.55 2.46 -6.63
CA GLN A 86 -9.48 2.25 -7.60
C GLN A 86 -8.28 1.54 -6.96
N GLY A 87 -7.79 2.06 -5.82
CA GLY A 87 -6.68 1.45 -5.11
C GLY A 87 -7.03 0.09 -4.48
N GLY A 88 -8.29 -0.14 -4.10
CA GLY A 88 -8.75 -1.42 -3.56
C GLY A 88 -8.83 -2.51 -4.63
N MET A 89 -9.33 -2.16 -5.82
CA MET A 89 -9.40 -3.07 -6.97
C MET A 89 -8.03 -3.50 -7.46
N ILE A 90 -7.07 -2.57 -7.56
CA ILE A 90 -5.68 -2.90 -7.96
C ILE A 90 -5.08 -3.91 -6.97
N ASP A 91 -5.19 -3.64 -5.66
CA ASP A 91 -4.68 -4.55 -4.63
C ASP A 91 -5.37 -5.92 -4.66
N LEU A 92 -6.69 -5.95 -4.85
CA LEU A 92 -7.47 -7.20 -4.87
C LEU A 92 -7.09 -8.06 -6.09
N VAL A 93 -7.08 -7.47 -7.29
CA VAL A 93 -6.75 -8.17 -8.53
C VAL A 93 -5.29 -8.63 -8.53
N CYS A 94 -4.34 -7.73 -8.25
CA CYS A 94 -2.92 -8.09 -8.25
C CYS A 94 -2.59 -9.07 -7.12
N GLY A 95 -3.12 -8.85 -5.91
CA GLY A 95 -2.95 -9.77 -4.79
C GLY A 95 -3.49 -11.17 -5.10
N PHE A 96 -4.67 -11.25 -5.74
CA PHE A 96 -5.27 -12.53 -6.12
C PHE A 96 -4.48 -13.27 -7.19
N ILE A 97 -4.03 -12.56 -8.24
CA ILE A 97 -3.21 -13.15 -9.29
C ILE A 97 -1.89 -13.68 -8.70
N ILE A 98 -1.19 -12.89 -7.89
CA ILE A 98 0.08 -13.31 -7.29
C ILE A 98 -0.13 -14.51 -6.35
N PHE A 99 -1.19 -14.48 -5.54
CA PHE A 99 -1.50 -15.55 -4.57
C PHE A 99 -1.91 -16.87 -5.24
N THR A 100 -2.57 -16.83 -6.40
CA THR A 100 -2.98 -18.06 -7.11
C THR A 100 -1.86 -18.62 -8.00
N ASN A 101 -0.91 -17.77 -8.41
CA ASN A 101 0.20 -18.14 -9.31
C ASN A 101 1.53 -18.33 -8.57
N ILE A 102 1.50 -18.81 -7.33
CA ILE A 102 2.70 -19.00 -6.48
C ILE A 102 3.71 -19.98 -7.10
N GLY A 103 3.26 -20.93 -7.92
CA GLY A 103 4.09 -21.87 -8.68
C GLY A 103 4.54 -21.38 -10.06
N ALA A 104 4.22 -20.14 -10.43
CA ALA A 104 4.64 -19.58 -11.70
C ALA A 104 6.14 -19.27 -11.73
N THR A 105 6.67 -19.05 -12.93
CA THR A 105 8.08 -18.67 -13.09
C THR A 105 8.36 -17.31 -12.44
N SER A 106 9.58 -17.13 -11.94
CA SER A 106 10.01 -15.86 -11.35
C SER A 106 9.85 -14.68 -12.32
N LEU A 107 10.07 -14.91 -13.61
CA LEU A 107 9.88 -13.89 -14.65
C LEU A 107 8.41 -13.42 -14.74
N THR A 108 7.45 -14.36 -14.74
CA THR A 108 6.02 -14.04 -14.79
C THR A 108 5.60 -13.24 -13.57
N LEU A 109 5.99 -13.69 -12.38
CA LEU A 109 5.66 -12.98 -11.14
C LEU A 109 6.36 -11.62 -11.08
N SER A 110 7.59 -11.51 -11.58
CA SER A 110 8.33 -10.24 -11.62
C SER A 110 7.59 -9.18 -12.41
N LEU A 111 7.07 -9.52 -13.60
CA LEU A 111 6.31 -8.57 -14.43
C LEU A 111 5.01 -8.11 -13.75
N ILE A 112 4.30 -9.03 -13.09
CA ILE A 112 3.06 -8.71 -12.38
C ILE A 112 3.36 -7.80 -11.17
N VAL A 113 4.39 -8.14 -10.38
CA VAL A 113 4.83 -7.35 -9.23
C VAL A 113 5.34 -5.97 -9.67
N ALA A 114 6.12 -5.90 -10.75
CA ALA A 114 6.61 -4.66 -11.32
C ALA A 114 5.46 -3.75 -11.75
N ALA A 115 4.49 -4.29 -12.50
CA ALA A 115 3.32 -3.54 -12.93
C ALA A 115 2.50 -3.03 -11.74
N TYR A 116 2.27 -3.88 -10.74
CA TYR A 116 1.58 -3.50 -9.50
C TYR A 116 2.30 -2.37 -8.76
N LEU A 117 3.61 -2.49 -8.52
CA LEU A 117 4.41 -1.50 -7.79
C LEU A 117 4.47 -0.15 -8.53
N ILE A 118 4.65 -0.19 -9.85
CA ILE A 118 4.67 1.01 -10.70
C ILE A 118 3.31 1.69 -10.66
N MET A 119 2.21 0.97 -10.97
CA MET A 119 0.86 1.54 -10.96
C MET A 119 0.52 2.16 -9.60
N GLN A 120 0.82 1.45 -8.53
CA GLN A 120 0.49 1.90 -7.19
C GLN A 120 1.35 3.08 -6.72
N GLY A 121 2.65 3.06 -7.03
CA GLY A 121 3.57 4.13 -6.73
C GLY A 121 3.22 5.41 -7.48
N LEU A 122 2.93 5.31 -8.79
CA LEU A 122 2.43 6.41 -9.61
C LEU A 122 1.12 6.96 -9.07
N TYR A 123 0.17 6.10 -8.71
CA TYR A 123 -1.09 6.55 -8.14
C TYR A 123 -0.88 7.42 -6.90
N ARG A 124 -0.04 7.00 -5.94
CA ARG A 124 0.26 7.80 -4.74
C ARG A 124 1.02 9.08 -5.06
N PHE A 125 1.92 9.02 -6.02
CA PHE A 125 2.65 10.18 -6.48
C PHE A 125 1.70 11.21 -7.09
N MET A 126 0.75 10.80 -7.92
CA MET A 126 -0.26 11.68 -8.52
C MET A 126 -1.19 12.28 -7.46
N LEU A 127 -1.66 11.48 -6.49
CA LEU A 127 -2.53 11.96 -5.41
C LEU A 127 -1.90 13.08 -4.57
N THR A 128 -0.58 13.09 -4.47
CA THR A 128 0.18 14.17 -3.81
C THR A 128 -0.05 15.51 -4.52
N PHE A 129 -0.10 15.55 -5.86
CA PHE A 129 -0.29 16.82 -6.58
C PHE A 129 -1.72 17.31 -6.54
N VAL A 130 -2.68 16.39 -6.40
CA VAL A 130 -4.12 16.71 -6.42
C VAL A 130 -4.61 17.19 -5.06
N ILE A 131 -4.02 16.73 -3.95
CA ILE A 131 -4.52 17.02 -2.61
C ILE A 131 -3.43 17.64 -1.73
N GLU A 132 -3.64 18.87 -1.27
CA GLU A 132 -2.77 19.53 -0.28
C GLU A 132 -3.11 19.08 1.16
N ILE A 133 -2.71 17.86 1.55
CA ILE A 133 -2.78 17.40 2.95
C ILE A 133 -1.38 17.39 3.59
N HIS A 134 -1.30 17.72 4.89
CA HIS A 134 -0.05 17.85 5.64
C HIS A 134 0.83 16.57 5.70
N SER A 135 0.30 15.36 5.41
CA SER A 135 1.06 14.10 5.41
C SER A 135 1.72 13.75 4.07
N LEU A 136 1.73 14.67 3.10
CA LEU A 136 2.19 14.46 1.72
C LEU A 136 3.61 13.90 1.59
N ASN A 137 4.54 14.34 2.44
CA ASN A 137 5.94 13.94 2.32
C ASN A 137 6.13 12.42 2.48
N SER A 138 5.35 11.80 3.37
CA SER A 138 5.39 10.35 3.57
C SER A 138 4.85 9.59 2.36
N ALA A 139 3.76 10.05 1.77
CA ALA A 139 3.13 9.41 0.63
C ALA A 139 3.99 9.54 -0.64
N ARG A 140 4.67 10.68 -0.82
CA ARG A 140 5.64 10.92 -1.89
C ARG A 140 6.83 9.98 -1.81
N ILE A 141 7.48 9.91 -0.64
CA ILE A 141 8.66 9.07 -0.46
C ILE A 141 8.28 7.61 -0.69
N GLY A 142 7.19 7.14 -0.08
CA GLY A 142 6.70 5.77 -0.29
C GLY A 142 6.38 5.48 -1.76
N GLY A 143 5.65 6.39 -2.44
CA GLY A 143 5.32 6.25 -3.86
C GLY A 143 6.56 6.16 -4.76
N SER A 144 7.55 7.03 -4.54
CA SER A 144 8.81 6.99 -5.28
C SER A 144 9.58 5.69 -5.05
N VAL A 145 9.66 5.21 -3.80
CA VAL A 145 10.30 3.93 -3.47
C VAL A 145 9.61 2.77 -4.20
N SER A 146 8.28 2.74 -4.23
CA SER A 146 7.53 1.68 -4.92
C SER A 146 7.73 1.73 -6.43
N VAL A 147 7.74 2.92 -7.05
CA VAL A 147 8.06 3.04 -8.48
C VAL A 147 9.48 2.55 -8.77
N LEU A 148 10.47 2.94 -7.96
CA LEU A 148 11.85 2.50 -8.13
C LEU A 148 11.97 0.98 -8.01
N LEU A 149 11.38 0.37 -6.98
CA LEU A 149 11.37 -1.08 -6.80
C LEU A 149 10.67 -1.80 -7.94
N GLY A 150 9.57 -1.25 -8.46
CA GLY A 150 8.88 -1.78 -9.63
C GLY A 150 9.73 -1.72 -10.90
N LEU A 151 10.46 -0.62 -11.13
CA LEU A 151 11.41 -0.51 -12.25
C LEU A 151 12.58 -1.48 -12.11
N MET A 152 13.09 -1.68 -10.89
CA MET A 152 14.12 -2.67 -10.61
C MET A 152 13.63 -4.09 -10.94
N ALA A 153 12.42 -4.44 -10.50
CA ALA A 153 11.77 -5.72 -10.83
C ALA A 153 11.57 -5.89 -12.34
N TRP A 154 11.12 -4.84 -13.04
CA TRP A 154 10.96 -4.85 -14.50
C TRP A 154 12.27 -5.11 -15.23
N LEU A 155 13.37 -4.50 -14.77
CA LEU A 155 14.71 -4.66 -15.33
C LEU A 155 15.41 -5.95 -14.87
N ASN A 156 14.73 -6.81 -14.09
CA ASN A 156 15.32 -8.03 -13.51
C ASN A 156 16.56 -7.78 -12.63
N TRP A 157 16.64 -6.59 -12.02
CA TRP A 157 17.71 -6.19 -11.11
C TRP A 157 17.16 -6.21 -9.66
N PRO A 158 17.85 -6.76 -8.64
CA PRO A 158 19.24 -7.20 -8.58
C PRO A 158 19.48 -8.66 -9.00
N PHE A 159 18.44 -9.51 -8.95
CA PHE A 159 18.40 -10.88 -9.49
C PHE A 159 16.92 -11.22 -9.71
N SER A 160 16.56 -12.00 -10.75
CA SER A 160 15.20 -12.51 -10.99
C SER A 160 14.79 -13.58 -9.98
N ASP A 161 14.99 -13.32 -8.69
CA ASP A 161 14.73 -14.26 -7.61
C ASP A 161 13.50 -13.85 -6.81
N PHE A 162 12.80 -14.86 -6.31
CA PHE A 162 11.57 -14.69 -5.52
C PHE A 162 11.78 -13.87 -4.24
N TRP A 163 12.99 -13.86 -3.67
CA TRP A 163 13.29 -13.07 -2.46
C TRP A 163 13.15 -11.57 -2.70
N PHE A 164 13.61 -11.09 -3.87
CA PHE A 164 13.53 -9.67 -4.21
C PHE A 164 12.09 -9.23 -4.45
N LEU A 165 11.29 -10.08 -5.12
CA LEU A 165 9.86 -9.81 -5.33
C LEU A 165 9.12 -9.71 -4.00
N SER A 166 9.38 -10.64 -3.08
CA SER A 166 8.82 -10.59 -1.73
C SER A 166 9.26 -9.34 -0.97
N PHE A 167 10.54 -8.99 -1.05
CA PHE A 167 11.08 -7.76 -0.45
C PHE A 167 10.37 -6.52 -1.00
N ALA A 168 10.19 -6.44 -2.32
CA ALA A 168 9.58 -5.30 -2.97
C ALA A 168 8.09 -5.14 -2.57
N LEU A 169 7.33 -6.24 -2.53
CA LEU A 169 5.95 -6.24 -2.04
C LEU A 169 5.86 -5.87 -0.56
N SER A 170 6.78 -6.37 0.26
CA SER A 170 6.80 -6.08 1.70
C SER A 170 7.16 -4.62 2.00
N SER A 171 8.11 -4.05 1.26
CA SER A 171 8.43 -2.62 1.28
C SER A 171 7.22 -1.77 0.91
N GLU A 172 6.47 -2.19 -0.11
CA GLU A 172 5.25 -1.52 -0.51
C GLU A 172 4.18 -1.53 0.60
N ILE A 173 3.97 -2.67 1.26
CA ILE A 173 3.04 -2.79 2.40
C ILE A 173 3.50 -1.88 3.56
N ALA A 174 4.79 -1.88 3.89
CA ALA A 174 5.36 -1.07 4.96
C ALA A 174 5.18 0.44 4.66
N SER A 175 5.48 0.87 3.44
CA SER A 175 5.34 2.27 3.03
C SER A 175 3.89 2.77 3.15
N ARG A 176 2.91 1.91 2.83
CA ARG A 176 1.47 2.20 3.02
C ARG A 176 1.12 2.35 4.50
N GLY A 177 1.56 1.41 5.33
CA GLY A 177 1.31 1.45 6.77
C GLY A 177 1.88 2.71 7.41
N TRP A 178 3.11 3.06 7.03
CA TRP A 178 3.78 4.29 7.45
C TRP A 178 2.99 5.55 7.04
N ALA A 179 2.55 5.65 5.78
CA ALA A 179 1.75 6.77 5.32
C ALA A 179 0.40 6.90 6.06
N LEU A 180 -0.26 5.78 6.38
CA LEU A 180 -1.50 5.78 7.16
C LEU A 180 -1.30 6.27 8.60
N MET A 181 -0.20 5.89 9.26
CA MET A 181 0.12 6.38 10.61
C MET A 181 0.35 7.89 10.64
N PHE A 182 1.08 8.44 9.66
CA PHE A 182 1.28 9.88 9.54
C PHE A 182 -0.04 10.62 9.27
N TYR A 183 -0.90 10.05 8.44
CA TYR A 183 -2.23 10.59 8.19
C TYR A 183 -3.08 10.63 9.47
N ALA A 184 -3.15 9.53 10.23
CA ALA A 184 -3.88 9.46 11.49
C ALA A 184 -3.36 10.47 12.53
N ASN A 185 -2.03 10.62 12.65
CA ASN A 185 -1.42 11.61 13.53
C ASN A 185 -1.72 13.05 13.11
N SER A 186 -1.77 13.33 11.81
CA SER A 186 -2.10 14.67 11.29
C SER A 186 -3.54 15.07 11.65
N ILE A 187 -4.48 14.12 11.57
CA ILE A 187 -5.88 14.33 11.98
C ILE A 187 -5.97 14.60 13.48
N ASN A 188 -5.33 13.76 14.31
CA ASN A 188 -5.31 13.95 15.77
C ASN A 188 -4.74 15.32 16.18
N LYS A 189 -3.72 15.81 15.46
CA LYS A 189 -3.12 17.12 15.73
C LYS A 189 -4.06 18.27 15.36
N GLN A 190 -4.80 18.16 14.26
CA GLN A 190 -5.77 19.17 13.84
C GLN A 190 -6.97 19.27 14.80
N GLN A 191 -7.44 18.14 15.33
CA GLN A 191 -8.49 18.13 16.35
C GLN A 191 -8.07 18.86 17.63
N LYS A 192 -6.84 18.66 18.10
CA LYS A 192 -6.32 19.31 19.31
C LYS A 192 -6.08 20.82 19.18
N VAL A 193 -5.89 21.34 17.97
CA VAL A 193 -5.68 22.78 17.72
C VAL A 193 -7.00 23.53 17.57
N SER A 194 -8.10 22.81 17.32
CA SER A 194 -9.44 23.38 17.12
C SER A 194 -10.30 23.35 18.40
N GLN A 195 -9.77 22.79 19.49
CA GLN A 195 -10.32 22.83 20.86
C GLN A 195 -9.59 23.88 21.68
#